data_AF-A0A2P5EL36-F1
#
_entry.id   AF-A0A2P5EL36-F1
#
_cell.length_a   1.000
_cell.length_b   1.000
_cell.length_c   1.000
_cell.angle_alpha   90.00
_cell.angle_beta   90.00
_cell.angle_gamma   90.00
#
_symmetry.space_group_name_H-M   'P 1'
#
loop_
_entity.id
_entity.type
_entity.pdbx_description
1 polymer ?
#
loop_
_entity_poly.entity_id
_entity_poly.type
_entity_poly.pdbx_seq_one_letter_code
_entity_poly.pdbx_strand_id
1 'polypeptide(L)'
;MKCQDDAALLKRYLENDRIYSFLASLNAEFDPVRVQVLGKENLLSLNETISINRGEENRRGVMLELVTEGSAMLSNGRNNRFVKGFQPAEYEHGTATNQ
;
A
#
# COMPACT_ATOMS: atom_id res chain seq x y z
N MET A 1 19.96 6.35 45.16
CA MET A 1 19.97 5.09 44.40
C MET A 1 18.92 5.22 43.31
N LYS A 2 19.31 5.24 42.04
CA LYS A 2 18.44 5.54 40.87
C LYS A 2 17.63 4.32 40.38
N CYS A 3 17.25 3.43 41.30
CA CYS A 3 16.67 2.12 40.98
C CYS A 3 15.44 2.18 40.05
N GLN A 4 14.63 3.24 40.18
CA GLN A 4 13.46 3.44 39.31
C GLN A 4 13.84 3.82 37.86
N ASP A 5 14.83 4.70 37.69
CA ASP A 5 15.31 5.10 36.36
C ASP A 5 15.97 3.90 35.65
N ASP A 6 16.76 3.12 36.40
CA ASP A 6 17.43 1.93 35.89
C ASP A 6 16.41 0.86 35.46
N ALA A 7 15.36 0.64 36.27
CA ALA A 7 14.27 -0.28 35.94
C ALA A 7 13.50 0.16 34.68
N ALA A 8 13.23 1.47 34.54
CA ALA A 8 12.57 2.02 33.36
C ALA A 8 13.44 1.89 32.09
N LEU A 9 14.75 2.05 32.22
CA LEU A 9 15.70 1.84 31.13
C LEU A 9 15.75 0.37 30.70
N LEU A 10 15.85 -0.56 31.66
CA LEU A 10 15.84 -2.00 31.39
C LEU A 10 14.55 -2.42 30.67
N LYS A 11 13.39 -1.93 31.13
CA LYS A 11 12.10 -2.23 30.49
C LYS A 11 12.09 -1.79 29.02
N ARG A 12 12.57 -0.58 28.72
CA ARG A 12 12.68 -0.08 27.35
C ARG A 12 13.62 -0.93 26.50
N TYR A 13 14.76 -1.34 27.06
CA TYR A 13 15.71 -2.21 26.35
C TYR A 13 15.07 -3.55 25.98
N LEU A 14 14.39 -4.21 26.93
CA LEU A 14 13.72 -5.49 26.70
C LEU A 14 12.58 -5.36 25.68
N GLU A 15 11.85 -4.24 25.67
CA GLU A 15 10.82 -4.00 24.67
C GLU A 15 11.42 -3.84 23.27
N ASN A 16 12.50 -3.06 23.14
CA ASN A 16 13.23 -2.90 21.89
C ASN A 16 13.78 -4.24 21.37
N ASP A 17 14.34 -5.08 22.24
CA ASP A 17 14.83 -6.41 21.87
C ASP A 17 13.72 -7.30 21.25
N ARG A 18 12.51 -7.24 21.82
CA ARG A 18 11.35 -7.95 21.27
C ARG A 18 10.92 -7.41 19.91
N ILE A 19 10.99 -6.10 19.72
CA ILE A 19 10.69 -5.45 18.43
C ILE A 19 11.71 -5.87 17.37
N TYR A 20 13.00 -5.83 17.68
CA TYR A 20 14.05 -6.26 16.76
C TYR A 20 13.92 -7.74 16.41
N SER A 21 13.67 -8.61 17.41
CA SER A 21 13.44 -10.04 17.18
C SER A 21 12.23 -10.28 16.27
N PHE A 22 11.13 -9.55 16.49
CA PHE A 22 9.96 -9.61 15.62
C PHE A 22 10.30 -9.18 14.19
N LEU A 23 10.92 -8.01 14.00
CA LEU A 23 11.30 -7.50 12.68
C LEU A 23 12.28 -8.43 11.94
N ALA A 24 13.24 -9.03 12.65
CA ALA A 24 14.18 -9.99 12.09
C ALA A 24 13.49 -11.27 11.61
N SER A 25 12.40 -11.66 12.27
CA SER A 25 11.60 -12.84 11.90
C SER A 25 10.62 -12.63 10.74
N LEU A 26 10.37 -11.39 10.31
CA LEU A 26 9.47 -11.12 9.18
C LEU A 26 10.02 -11.71 7.86
N ASN A 27 9.15 -11.92 6.88
CA ASN A 27 9.60 -12.25 5.52
C ASN A 27 10.31 -11.03 4.87
N ALA A 28 11.28 -11.24 3.97
CA ALA A 28 11.98 -10.17 3.26
C ALA A 28 11.04 -9.25 2.46
N GLU A 29 9.88 -9.74 2.02
CA GLU A 29 8.86 -8.92 1.35
C GLU A 29 8.33 -7.76 2.21
N PHE A 30 8.47 -7.86 3.54
CA PHE A 30 8.10 -6.83 4.51
C PHE A 30 9.27 -5.92 4.89
N ASP A 31 10.35 -5.89 4.11
CA ASP A 31 11.42 -4.88 4.25
C ASP A 31 10.89 -3.43 4.32
N PRO A 32 9.84 -3.03 3.57
CA PRO A 32 9.23 -1.70 3.75
C PRO A 32 8.72 -1.44 5.18
N VAL A 33 8.18 -2.46 5.85
CA VAL A 33 7.75 -2.35 7.27
C VAL A 33 8.96 -2.17 8.17
N ARG A 34 10.05 -2.90 7.92
CA ARG A 34 11.31 -2.73 8.67
C ARG A 34 11.85 -1.31 8.55
N VAL A 35 11.92 -0.79 7.32
CA VAL A 35 12.37 0.59 7.06
C VAL A 35 11.46 1.60 7.76
N GLN A 36 10.14 1.41 7.71
CA GLN A 36 9.20 2.31 8.36
C GLN A 36 9.34 2.32 9.88
N VAL A 37 9.51 1.15 10.51
CA VAL A 37 9.59 1.03 11.97
C VAL A 37 10.95 1.52 12.47
N LEU A 38 12.05 1.14 11.81
CA LEU A 38 13.41 1.54 12.18
C LEU A 38 13.73 2.99 11.83
N GLY A 39 13.00 3.58 10.89
CA GLY A 39 13.15 4.98 10.50
C GLY A 39 12.50 5.99 11.46
N LYS A 40 11.79 5.53 12.50
CA LYS A 40 11.17 6.41 13.51
C LYS A 40 12.18 6.84 14.57
N GLU A 41 12.12 8.12 14.96
CA GLU A 41 13.00 8.71 16.00
C GLU A 41 12.92 7.96 17.33
N ASN A 42 11.72 7.55 17.72
CA ASN A 42 11.49 6.64 18.83
C ASN A 42 10.88 5.35 18.28
N LEU A 43 11.41 4.21 18.72
CA LEU A 43 10.81 2.92 18.38
C LEU A 43 9.36 2.88 18.90
N LEU A 44 8.50 2.34 18.04
CA LEU A 44 7.11 2.06 18.39
C LEU A 44 7.04 0.98 19.46
N SER A 45 5.92 0.89 20.17
CA SER A 45 5.65 -0.29 20.97
C SER A 45 5.58 -1.55 20.09
N LEU A 46 5.74 -2.71 20.72
CA LEU A 46 5.59 -3.99 20.03
C LEU A 46 4.20 -4.13 19.38
N ASN A 47 3.15 -3.66 20.06
CA ASN A 47 1.79 -3.76 19.56
C ASN A 47 1.57 -2.88 18.31
N GLU A 48 2.07 -1.65 18.31
CA GLU A 48 2.01 -0.76 17.15
C GLU A 48 2.79 -1.34 15.96
N THR A 49 3.95 -1.94 16.22
CA THR A 49 4.75 -2.63 15.20
C THR A 49 3.97 -3.78 14.55
N ILE A 50 3.28 -4.60 15.37
CA ILE A 50 2.41 -5.68 14.89
C ILE A 50 1.22 -5.12 14.08
N SER A 51 0.62 -4.01 14.51
CA SER A 51 -0.48 -3.37 13.80
C SER A 51 -0.07 -2.87 12.41
N ILE A 52 1.12 -2.28 12.27
CA ILE A 52 1.66 -1.87 10.96
C ILE A 52 1.83 -3.09 10.05
N ASN A 53 2.44 -4.16 10.56
CA ASN A 53 2.63 -5.38 9.78
C ASN A 53 1.30 -5.98 9.28
N ARG A 54 0.28 -6.06 10.15
CA ARG A 54 -1.05 -6.54 9.79
C ARG A 54 -1.74 -5.64 8.75
N GLY A 55 -1.58 -4.33 8.87
CA GLY A 55 -2.09 -3.38 7.89
C GLY A 55 -1.46 -3.58 6.50
N GLU A 56 -0.15 -3.80 6.47
CA GLU A 56 0.59 -4.07 5.23
C GLU A 56 0.23 -5.43 4.62
N GLU A 57 0.11 -6.47 5.44
CA GLU A 57 -0.37 -7.79 5.03
C GLU A 57 -1.75 -7.72 4.38
N ASN A 58 -2.70 -7.04 5.03
CA ASN A 58 -4.05 -6.85 4.49
C ASN A 58 -4.01 -6.07 3.16
N ARG A 59 -3.25 -4.97 3.09
CA ARG A 59 -3.10 -4.19 1.87
C ARG A 59 -2.59 -5.04 0.70
N ARG A 60 -1.61 -5.91 0.96
CA ARG A 60 -1.07 -6.83 -0.05
C ARG A 60 -2.10 -7.88 -0.46
N GLY A 61 -2.82 -8.45 0.49
CA GLY A 61 -3.93 -9.37 0.20
C GLY A 61 -4.96 -8.73 -0.73
N VAL A 62 -5.46 -7.55 -0.37
CA VAL A 62 -6.44 -6.78 -1.17
C VAL A 62 -5.90 -6.47 -2.57
N MET A 63 -4.66 -5.99 -2.67
CA MET A 63 -4.07 -5.67 -3.98
C MET A 63 -3.83 -6.91 -4.85
N LEU A 64 -3.45 -8.04 -4.27
CA LEU A 64 -3.22 -9.29 -5.01
C LEU A 64 -4.54 -9.90 -5.50
N GLU A 65 -5.59 -9.82 -4.68
CA GLU A 65 -6.95 -10.27 -5.03
C GLU A 65 -7.51 -9.45 -6.21
N LEU A 66 -7.32 -8.13 -6.20
CA LEU A 66 -7.72 -7.22 -7.29
C LEU A 66 -7.02 -7.48 -8.65
N VAL A 67 -5.79 -7.99 -8.62
CA VAL A 67 -5.03 -8.31 -9.84
C VAL A 67 -5.52 -9.61 -10.49
N THR A 68 -6.09 -10.52 -9.71
CA THR A 68 -6.45 -11.86 -10.20
C THR A 68 -7.81 -11.88 -10.92
N GLU A 69 -8.74 -10.98 -10.57
CA GLU A 69 -10.10 -10.99 -11.14
C GLU A 69 -10.54 -9.67 -11.83
N GLY A 70 -9.79 -8.56 -11.71
CA GLY A 70 -10.41 -7.24 -11.92
C GLY A 70 -9.64 -6.13 -12.64
N SER A 71 -8.48 -6.36 -13.27
CA SER A 71 -7.70 -5.25 -13.86
C SER A 71 -7.32 -5.40 -15.33
N ALA A 72 -8.25 -5.03 -16.21
CA ALA A 72 -8.09 -4.33 -17.50
C ALA A 72 -9.34 -4.56 -18.37
N MET A 73 -9.88 -3.51 -18.99
CA MET A 73 -10.91 -3.64 -20.02
C MET A 73 -10.42 -4.56 -21.15
N LEU A 74 -10.95 -5.77 -21.23
CA LEU A 74 -10.82 -6.62 -22.41
C LEU A 74 -11.70 -6.03 -23.53
N SER A 75 -11.17 -5.11 -24.35
CA SER A 75 -11.80 -4.82 -25.63
C SER A 75 -11.61 -6.05 -26.52
N ASN A 76 -12.64 -6.90 -26.62
CA ASN A 76 -12.60 -8.09 -27.47
C ASN A 76 -12.71 -7.66 -28.95
N GLY A 77 -11.61 -7.16 -29.50
CA GLY A 77 -11.47 -6.72 -30.89
C GLY A 77 -11.26 -7.88 -31.85
N ARG A 78 -12.20 -8.84 -31.87
CA ARG A 78 -12.32 -9.82 -32.95
C ARG A 78 -13.80 -10.07 -33.20
N ASN A 79 -14.32 -9.48 -34.28
CA ASN A 79 -14.96 -10.19 -35.39
C ASN A 79 -15.65 -9.18 -36.31
N ASN A 80 -15.14 -9.09 -37.53
CA ASN A 80 -15.80 -8.43 -38.64
C ASN A 80 -17.13 -9.13 -38.95
N ARG A 81 -18.26 -8.52 -38.57
CA ARG A 81 -19.53 -8.65 -39.30
C ARG A 81 -20.29 -7.33 -39.20
N PHE A 82 -20.26 -6.63 -40.33
CA PHE A 82 -21.14 -5.54 -40.75
C PHE A 82 -22.48 -5.50 -39.99
N VAL A 83 -22.64 -4.53 -39.10
CA VAL A 83 -23.98 -4.05 -38.69
C VAL A 83 -23.96 -2.53 -38.74
N LYS A 84 -24.87 -2.07 -39.58
CA LYS A 84 -25.08 -0.72 -40.08
C LYS A 84 -25.57 0.20 -38.96
N GLY A 85 -24.98 1.38 -38.89
CA GLY A 85 -25.66 2.60 -38.41
C GLY A 85 -25.38 2.98 -36.96
N PHE A 86 -24.38 3.82 -36.75
CA PHE A 86 -24.48 5.01 -35.92
C PHE A 86 -23.56 6.08 -36.54
N GLN A 87 -24.16 7.09 -37.17
CA GLN A 87 -23.45 8.30 -37.58
C GLN A 87 -23.16 9.12 -36.31
N PRO A 88 -21.91 9.49 -36.01
CA PRO A 88 -21.65 10.53 -35.03
C PRO A 88 -22.07 11.87 -35.62
N ALA A 89 -22.89 12.63 -34.88
CA ALA A 89 -23.23 14.00 -35.25
C ALA A 89 -21.94 14.82 -35.41
N GLU A 90 -21.81 15.48 -36.55
CA GLU A 90 -20.74 16.44 -36.81
C GLU A 90 -20.88 17.60 -35.81
N TYR A 91 -19.84 17.84 -35.02
CA TYR A 91 -19.74 19.03 -34.20
C TYR A 91 -19.34 20.18 -35.12
N GLU A 92 -20.28 21.12 -35.36
CA GLU A 92 -19.99 22.31 -36.13
C GLU A 92 -19.02 23.22 -35.34
N HIS A 93 -17.80 23.39 -35.87
CA HIS A 93 -16.93 24.49 -35.48
C HIS A 93 -17.50 25.79 -36.04
N GLY A 94 -18.24 26.53 -35.20
CA GLY A 94 -18.66 27.89 -35.50
C GLY A 94 -17.45 28.80 -35.72
N THR A 95 -17.31 29.31 -36.95
CA THR A 95 -16.34 30.36 -37.27
C THR A 95 -16.85 31.71 -36.74
N ALA A 96 -16.19 32.23 -35.71
CA ALA A 96 -16.35 33.60 -35.28
C ALA A 96 -15.85 34.54 -36.39
N THR A 97 -16.75 35.38 -36.91
CA THR A 97 -16.48 36.44 -37.87
C THR A 97 -15.87 37.62 -37.11
N ASN A 98 -14.64 38.01 -37.45
CA ASN A 98 -14.03 39.24 -36.96
C ASN A 98 -14.47 40.42 -37.82
N GLN A 99 -14.84 41.52 -37.15
CA GLN A 99 -14.99 42.87 -37.70
C GLN A 99 -13.63 43.46 -38.10
#